data_AF-A0A6J2PAK4-F1
#
_entry.id   AF-A0A6J2PAK4-F1
#
_cell.length_a   1.000
_cell.length_b   1.000
_cell.length_c   1.000
_cell.angle_alpha   90.00
_cell.angle_beta   90.00
_cell.angle_gamma   90.00
#
_symmetry.space_group_name_H-M   'P 1'
#
loop_
_entity.id
_entity.type
_entity.pdbx_description
1 polymer ?
#
loop_
_entity_poly.entity_id
_entity_poly.type
_entity_poly.pdbx_seq_one_letter_code
_entity_poly.pdbx_strand_id
1 'polypeptide(L)'
;MMAASLPMSYHGAITRTDCEDLLGKKNKDGAYLIRDSETIQGAMCLCVYKQRVVYTYRVLQSHTGHYMLLTSGAVQETFFKSLDDLIRHYKKKNQGLTMHLRHSVKRKTAMLIQVQKPREASGSQRMPEPEEDPEYENAPSSEYVEVLPEQR
;
A
#
# COMPACT_ATOMS: atom_id res chain seq x y z
N MET A 1 -0.05 -26.78 3.12
CA MET A 1 -0.28 -25.90 1.95
C MET A 1 0.58 -24.66 2.15
N MET A 2 1.53 -24.40 1.25
CA MET A 2 2.30 -23.15 1.30
C MET A 2 1.37 -22.02 0.88
N ALA A 3 1.04 -21.10 1.79
CA ALA A 3 0.34 -19.88 1.43
C ALA A 3 1.24 -19.10 0.45
N ALA A 4 0.79 -18.91 -0.78
CA ALA A 4 1.52 -18.10 -1.74
C ALA A 4 1.52 -16.65 -1.23
N SER A 5 2.70 -16.13 -0.89
CA SER A 5 2.86 -14.71 -0.58
C SER A 5 2.58 -13.90 -1.84
N LEU A 6 1.53 -13.08 -1.81
CA LEU A 6 1.16 -12.20 -2.91
C LEU A 6 1.91 -10.86 -2.78
N PRO A 7 2.35 -10.26 -3.91
CA PRO A 7 3.10 -9.01 -3.87
C PRO A 7 2.20 -7.85 -3.44
N MET A 8 2.77 -6.78 -2.87
CA MET A 8 2.01 -5.59 -2.47
C MET A 8 1.30 -4.88 -3.64
N SER A 9 1.74 -5.14 -4.87
CA SER A 9 1.11 -4.67 -6.11
C SER A 9 -0.05 -5.53 -6.58
N TYR A 10 -0.45 -6.56 -5.83
CA TYR A 10 -1.63 -7.35 -6.13
C TYR A 10 -2.88 -6.69 -5.52
N HIS A 11 -3.90 -6.48 -6.36
CA HIS A 11 -5.13 -5.78 -5.97
C HIS A 11 -6.35 -6.71 -5.84
N GLY A 12 -6.21 -7.99 -6.17
CA GLY A 12 -7.33 -8.92 -6.26
C GLY A 12 -8.25 -8.60 -7.44
N ALA A 13 -9.54 -8.91 -7.30
CA ALA A 13 -10.57 -8.73 -8.30
C ALA A 13 -11.04 -7.27 -8.46
N ILE A 14 -10.12 -6.36 -8.82
CA ILE A 14 -10.48 -5.02 -9.28
C ILE A 14 -10.85 -5.05 -10.77
N THR A 15 -11.75 -4.14 -11.17
CA THR A 15 -12.20 -4.06 -12.57
C THR A 15 -11.10 -3.52 -13.49
N ARG A 16 -11.27 -3.71 -14.80
CA ARG A 16 -10.38 -3.08 -15.79
C ARG A 16 -10.35 -1.55 -15.63
N THR A 17 -11.51 -0.94 -15.45
CA THR A 17 -11.64 0.52 -15.30
C THR A 17 -10.94 1.02 -14.04
N ASP A 18 -11.11 0.35 -12.89
CA ASP A 18 -10.42 0.75 -11.65
C ASP A 18 -8.90 0.64 -11.79
N CYS A 19 -8.42 -0.39 -12.49
CA CYS A 19 -7.01 -0.56 -12.80
C CYS A 19 -6.47 0.58 -13.67
N GLU A 20 -7.19 0.94 -14.74
CA GLU A 20 -6.85 2.06 -15.63
C GLU A 20 -6.82 3.38 -14.87
N ASP A 21 -7.78 3.62 -13.99
CA ASP A 21 -7.84 4.80 -13.13
C ASP A 21 -6.66 4.87 -12.16
N LEU A 22 -6.32 3.76 -11.48
CA LEU A 22 -5.20 3.73 -10.53
C LEU A 22 -3.86 4.01 -11.22
N LEU A 23 -3.65 3.41 -12.39
CA LEU A 23 -2.45 3.60 -13.18
C LEU A 23 -2.41 5.00 -13.83
N GLY A 24 -3.55 5.49 -14.32
CA GLY A 24 -3.72 6.84 -14.85
C GLY A 24 -3.46 7.91 -13.79
N LYS A 25 -3.97 7.74 -12.57
CA LYS A 25 -3.66 8.62 -11.42
C LYS A 25 -2.18 8.60 -11.07
N LYS A 26 -1.49 7.46 -11.22
CA LYS A 26 -0.04 7.37 -10.99
C LYS A 26 0.74 8.12 -12.07
N ASN A 27 0.25 8.10 -13.31
CA ASN A 27 0.78 8.80 -14.49
C ASN A 27 2.30 8.68 -14.67
N LYS A 28 2.85 7.47 -14.51
CA LYS A 28 4.29 7.21 -14.71
C LYS A 28 4.48 6.00 -15.59
N ASP A 29 5.27 6.15 -16.64
CA ASP A 29 5.61 5.04 -17.53
C ASP A 29 6.27 3.89 -16.73
N GLY A 30 5.84 2.66 -16.99
CA GLY A 30 6.25 1.49 -16.23
C GLY A 30 5.60 1.40 -14.84
N ALA A 31 4.58 2.22 -14.55
CA ALA A 31 3.70 1.95 -13.43
C ALA A 31 2.93 0.66 -13.67
N TYR A 32 2.76 -0.16 -12.64
CA TYR A 32 2.14 -1.47 -12.80
C TYR A 32 1.41 -1.93 -11.55
N LEU A 33 0.46 -2.85 -11.77
CA LEU A 33 -0.20 -3.63 -10.75
C LEU A 33 -0.61 -5.00 -11.31
N ILE A 34 -0.93 -5.93 -10.41
CA ILE A 34 -1.51 -7.24 -10.75
C ILE A 34 -2.94 -7.27 -10.20
N ARG A 35 -3.86 -7.80 -10.99
CA ARG A 35 -5.26 -8.01 -10.62
C ARG A 35 -5.75 -9.38 -11.08
N ASP A 36 -6.87 -9.83 -10.55
CA ASP A 36 -7.54 -11.01 -11.09
C ASP A 36 -8.16 -10.71 -12.45
N SER A 37 -8.23 -11.74 -13.29
CA SER A 37 -8.85 -11.62 -14.59
C SER A 37 -10.38 -11.66 -14.46
N GLU A 38 -11.06 -10.68 -15.04
CA GLU A 38 -12.53 -10.64 -15.09
C GLU A 38 -13.12 -11.70 -16.03
N THR A 39 -12.34 -12.17 -17.01
CA THR A 39 -12.85 -13.03 -18.09
C THR A 39 -12.39 -14.48 -18.00
N ILE A 40 -11.34 -14.79 -17.24
CA ILE A 40 -10.83 -16.16 -17.07
C ILE A 40 -10.62 -16.43 -15.60
N GLN A 41 -11.41 -17.33 -15.04
CA GLN A 41 -11.27 -17.76 -13.65
C GLN A 41 -9.89 -18.37 -13.40
N GLY A 42 -9.28 -18.00 -12.28
CA GLY A 42 -7.94 -18.47 -11.89
C GLY A 42 -6.79 -17.83 -12.66
N ALA A 43 -7.05 -17.03 -13.71
CA ALA A 43 -6.03 -16.24 -14.37
C ALA A 43 -5.89 -14.86 -13.71
N MET A 44 -4.68 -14.31 -13.76
CA MET A 44 -4.39 -12.95 -13.34
C MET A 44 -4.00 -12.08 -14.54
N CYS A 45 -3.94 -10.78 -14.32
CA CYS A 45 -3.56 -9.78 -15.30
C CYS A 45 -2.46 -8.90 -14.71
N LEU A 46 -1.30 -8.86 -15.36
CA LEU A 46 -0.28 -7.84 -15.14
C LEU A 46 -0.60 -6.65 -16.03
N CYS A 47 -0.89 -5.50 -15.41
CA CYS A 47 -1.23 -4.27 -16.10
C CYS A 47 -0.08 -3.27 -15.99
N VAL A 48 0.36 -2.71 -17.13
CA VAL A 48 1.52 -1.81 -17.22
C VAL A 48 1.13 -0.55 -17.97
N TYR A 49 1.36 0.61 -17.34
CA TYR A 49 1.09 1.92 -17.93
C TYR A 49 2.26 2.40 -18.79
N LYS A 50 1.97 2.86 -19.99
CA LYS A 50 2.92 3.57 -20.86
C LYS A 50 2.16 4.54 -21.75
N GLN A 51 2.59 5.81 -21.78
CA GLN A 51 2.07 6.83 -22.71
C GLN A 51 0.53 6.92 -22.72
N ARG A 52 -0.09 6.98 -21.52
CA ARG A 52 -1.56 7.04 -21.33
C ARG A 52 -2.35 5.79 -21.74
N VAL A 53 -1.67 4.69 -22.06
CA VAL A 53 -2.28 3.40 -22.38
C VAL A 53 -1.89 2.37 -21.32
N VAL A 54 -2.85 1.53 -20.93
CA VAL A 54 -2.60 0.37 -20.06
C VAL A 54 -2.49 -0.89 -20.91
N TYR A 55 -1.30 -1.46 -20.91
CA TYR A 55 -1.02 -2.75 -21.54
C TYR A 55 -1.32 -3.87 -20.55
N THR A 56 -2.13 -4.84 -20.95
CA THR A 56 -2.55 -5.95 -20.11
C THR A 56 -1.95 -7.26 -20.62
N TYR A 57 -1.24 -7.95 -19.76
CA TYR A 57 -0.62 -9.25 -20.02
C TYR A 57 -1.25 -10.29 -19.11
N ARG A 58 -1.59 -11.47 -19.66
CA ARG A 58 -2.22 -12.54 -18.88
C ARG A 58 -1.16 -13.33 -18.13
N VAL A 59 -1.35 -13.49 -16.83
CA VAL A 59 -0.54 -14.37 -15.98
C VAL A 59 -1.34 -15.64 -15.73
N LEU A 60 -0.76 -16.78 -16.08
CA LEU A 60 -1.33 -18.10 -15.84
C LEU A 60 -0.56 -18.79 -14.71
N GLN A 61 -1.29 -19.58 -13.91
CA GLN A 61 -0.68 -20.48 -12.95
C GLN A 61 -0.74 -21.91 -13.50
N SER A 62 0.39 -22.60 -13.49
CA SER A 62 0.47 -24.02 -13.86
C SER A 62 -0.10 -24.91 -12.76
N HIS A 63 -0.37 -26.18 -13.08
CA HIS A 63 -0.76 -27.18 -12.10
C HIS A 63 0.32 -27.42 -11.01
N THR A 64 1.59 -27.09 -11.30
CA THR A 64 2.70 -27.16 -10.35
C THR A 64 2.82 -25.91 -9.48
N GLY A 65 1.92 -24.93 -9.62
CA GLY A 65 1.90 -23.69 -8.85
C GLY A 65 2.84 -22.60 -9.38
N HIS A 66 3.54 -22.83 -10.50
CA HIS A 66 4.41 -21.84 -11.12
C HIS A 66 3.59 -20.82 -11.93
N TYR A 67 4.12 -19.62 -12.08
CA TYR A 67 3.50 -18.55 -12.84
C TYR A 67 4.19 -18.37 -14.19
N MET A 68 3.39 -18.12 -15.23
CA MET A 68 3.88 -17.78 -16.57
C MET A 68 3.17 -16.50 -17.02
N LEU A 69 3.91 -15.59 -17.66
CA LEU A 69 3.34 -14.43 -18.31
C LEU A 69 3.21 -14.66 -19.81
N LEU A 70 2.00 -14.49 -20.35
CA LEU A 70 1.75 -14.50 -21.79
C LEU A 70 2.12 -13.13 -22.37
N THR A 71 3.25 -13.08 -23.06
CA THR A 71 3.73 -11.92 -23.81
C THR A 71 3.52 -12.12 -25.31
N SER A 72 3.18 -11.07 -26.03
CA SER A 72 2.89 -11.11 -27.47
C SER A 72 4.14 -11.14 -28.37
N GLY A 73 5.17 -11.92 -28.02
CA GLY A 73 6.42 -11.96 -28.79
C GLY A 73 7.10 -13.33 -28.73
N ALA A 74 8.08 -13.55 -29.62
CA ALA A 74 8.89 -14.77 -29.73
C ALA A 74 9.87 -14.97 -28.54
N VAL A 75 9.54 -14.47 -27.37
CA VAL A 75 10.31 -14.67 -26.14
C VAL A 75 9.95 -16.04 -25.59
N GLN A 76 10.95 -16.79 -25.14
CA GLN A 76 10.73 -18.09 -24.49
C GLN A 76 9.77 -17.95 -23.30
N GLU A 77 8.83 -18.89 -23.22
CA GLU A 77 7.98 -19.04 -22.04
C GLU A 77 8.85 -19.25 -20.80
N THR A 78 8.72 -18.36 -19.83
CA THR A 78 9.46 -18.44 -18.57
C THR A 78 8.50 -18.75 -17.44
N PHE A 79 8.85 -19.75 -16.64
CA PHE A 79 8.11 -20.15 -15.45
C PHE A 79 8.76 -19.58 -14.19
N PHE A 80 7.95 -19.00 -13.30
CA PHE A 80 8.38 -18.37 -12.07
C PHE A 80 7.77 -19.08 -10.86
N LYS A 81 8.56 -19.28 -9.81
CA LYS A 81 8.08 -19.91 -8.57
C LYS A 81 7.12 -19.02 -7.78
N SER A 82 7.27 -17.70 -7.94
CA SER A 82 6.47 -16.69 -7.26
C SER A 82 6.16 -15.51 -8.18
N LEU A 83 5.11 -14.76 -7.86
CA LEU A 83 4.82 -13.50 -8.55
C LEU A 83 5.92 -12.45 -8.33
N ASP A 84 6.59 -12.47 -7.18
CA ASP A 84 7.72 -11.57 -6.92
C ASP A 84 8.92 -11.86 -7.85
N ASP A 85 9.20 -13.12 -8.14
CA ASP A 85 10.24 -13.50 -9.10
C ASP A 85 9.88 -13.07 -10.53
N LEU A 86 8.61 -13.26 -10.92
CA LEU A 86 8.07 -12.76 -12.19
C LEU A 86 8.27 -11.25 -12.29
N ILE A 87 7.85 -10.50 -11.26
CA ILE A 87 8.02 -9.04 -11.21
C ILE A 87 9.51 -8.67 -11.31
N ARG A 88 10.39 -9.35 -10.56
CA ARG A 88 11.83 -9.08 -10.56
C ARG A 88 12.44 -9.28 -11.95
N HIS A 89 12.00 -10.30 -12.67
CA HIS A 89 12.44 -10.57 -14.04
C HIS A 89 12.01 -9.43 -14.98
N TYR A 90 10.73 -9.07 -14.98
CA TYR A 90 10.17 -8.06 -15.88
C TYR A 90 10.49 -6.60 -15.51
N LYS A 91 11.17 -6.36 -14.38
CA LYS A 91 11.85 -5.08 -14.10
C LYS A 91 13.03 -4.82 -15.04
N LYS A 92 13.62 -5.87 -15.64
CA LYS A 92 14.69 -5.73 -16.62
C LYS A 92 14.12 -5.30 -17.97
N LYS A 93 14.91 -4.55 -18.74
CA LYS A 93 14.56 -4.15 -20.11
C LYS A 93 14.56 -5.37 -21.06
N ASN A 94 13.84 -5.24 -22.18
CA ASN A 94 13.84 -6.20 -23.29
C ASN A 94 13.43 -7.63 -22.94
N GLN A 95 12.53 -7.82 -21.96
CA GLN A 95 11.99 -9.13 -21.59
C GLN A 95 10.65 -9.46 -22.28
N GLY A 96 10.28 -8.75 -23.34
CA GLY A 96 9.01 -8.98 -24.05
C GLY A 96 7.81 -8.12 -23.59
N LEU A 97 8.01 -7.23 -22.62
CA LEU A 97 7.01 -6.18 -22.31
C LEU A 97 7.25 -4.94 -23.16
N THR A 98 6.15 -4.26 -23.49
CA THR A 98 6.17 -2.94 -24.14
C THR A 98 6.85 -1.89 -23.25
N MET A 99 6.79 -2.07 -21.92
CA MET A 99 7.50 -1.27 -20.93
C MET A 99 7.90 -2.16 -19.75
N HIS A 100 9.16 -2.07 -19.34
CA HIS A 100 9.66 -2.77 -18.16
C HIS A 100 9.05 -2.19 -16.88
N LEU A 101 8.93 -3.02 -15.86
CA LEU A 101 8.28 -2.65 -14.60
C LEU A 101 9.16 -1.67 -13.82
N ARG A 102 8.60 -0.53 -13.40
CA ARG A 102 9.34 0.51 -12.65
C ARG A 102 8.64 0.91 -11.36
N HIS A 103 7.35 1.23 -11.43
CA HIS A 103 6.62 1.85 -10.33
C HIS A 103 5.46 0.98 -9.87
N SER A 104 5.70 0.20 -8.81
CA SER A 104 4.64 -0.60 -8.17
C SER A 104 3.53 0.32 -7.65
N VAL A 105 2.28 0.02 -8.01
CA VAL A 105 1.09 0.65 -7.41
C VAL A 105 0.56 -0.30 -6.36
N LYS A 106 0.67 0.10 -5.08
CA LYS A 106 0.22 -0.70 -3.94
C LYS A 106 -1.27 -0.49 -3.69
N ARG A 107 -1.96 -1.53 -3.20
CA ARG A 107 -3.35 -1.43 -2.76
C ARG A 107 -3.46 -0.54 -1.51
N LYS A 108 -4.45 0.36 -1.45
CA LYS A 108 -4.64 1.28 -0.30
C LYS A 108 -4.80 0.55 1.04
N THR A 109 -5.50 -0.59 1.06
CA THR A 109 -5.67 -1.41 2.27
C THR A 109 -4.34 -1.95 2.81
N ALA A 110 -3.33 -2.18 1.97
CA ALA A 110 -2.00 -2.57 2.41
C ALA A 110 -1.23 -1.44 3.11
N MET A 111 -1.63 -0.16 2.94
CA MET A 111 -1.01 0.98 3.62
C MET A 111 -1.58 1.23 5.01
N LEU A 112 -2.82 0.80 5.30
CA LEU A 112 -3.45 0.98 6.61
C LEU A 112 -2.81 0.12 7.71
N ILE A 113 -1.94 -0.83 7.35
CA ILE A 113 -1.21 -1.70 8.29
C ILE A 113 0.18 -1.11 8.66
N GLN A 114 0.61 0.01 8.05
CA GLN A 114 1.92 0.66 8.33
C GLN A 114 1.83 1.90 9.25
N VAL A 115 1.04 1.82 10.32
CA VAL A 115 1.13 2.73 11.48
C VAL A 115 1.26 1.78 12.68
N GLN A 116 2.46 1.44 13.14
CA GLN A 116 3.25 2.20 14.11
C GLN A 116 4.73 1.77 14.00
N LYS A 117 5.64 2.72 13.77
CA LYS A 117 7.05 2.55 14.20
C LYS A 117 7.10 2.98 15.68
N PRO A 118 7.66 2.19 16.60
CA PRO A 118 8.01 2.69 17.93
C PRO A 118 9.04 3.80 17.75
N ARG A 119 8.71 5.00 18.21
CA ARG A 119 9.65 6.12 18.27
C ARG A 119 10.49 5.88 19.52
N GLU A 120 11.66 5.28 19.34
CA GLU A 120 12.65 5.16 20.41
C GLU A 120 13.08 6.58 20.83
N ALA A 121 12.77 6.93 22.06
CA ALA A 121 13.21 8.14 22.72
C ALA A 121 14.52 7.86 23.46
N SER A 122 15.58 8.56 23.09
CA SER A 122 16.75 8.82 23.94
C SER A 122 17.37 10.13 23.45
N GLY A 123 17.07 11.25 24.10
CA GLY A 123 17.99 11.96 25.03
C GLY A 123 18.86 12.95 24.23
N SER A 124 19.04 14.23 24.54
CA SER A 124 18.88 15.02 25.76
C SER A 124 18.87 16.49 25.32
N GLN A 125 17.90 17.30 25.75
CA GLN A 125 17.98 18.76 25.63
C GLN A 125 17.78 19.38 27.02
N ARG A 126 18.85 20.01 27.47
CA ARG A 126 19.06 20.71 28.73
C ARG A 126 18.07 21.90 28.80
N MET A 127 17.29 21.99 29.88
CA MET A 127 16.38 23.11 30.15
C MET A 127 17.17 24.30 30.71
N PRO A 128 16.88 25.57 30.33
CA PRO A 128 17.25 26.73 31.12
C PRO A 128 16.15 27.07 32.15
N GLU A 129 16.58 27.44 33.35
CA GLU A 129 15.76 27.95 34.46
C GLU A 129 15.02 29.25 34.10
N PRO A 130 13.92 29.53 34.80
CA PRO A 130 13.73 30.88 35.32
C PRO A 130 13.37 30.87 36.81
N GLU A 131 14.10 31.70 37.57
CA GLU A 131 13.72 32.21 38.89
C GLU A 131 12.49 33.12 38.75
N GLU A 132 11.56 33.06 39.70
CA GLU A 132 10.95 34.19 40.43
C GLU A 132 9.67 33.72 41.17
N ASP A 133 9.71 33.83 42.50
CA ASP A 133 8.60 33.62 43.43
C ASP A 133 7.59 34.78 43.33
N PRO A 134 6.28 34.52 43.49
CA PRO A 134 5.56 35.27 44.51
C PRO A 134 4.65 34.38 45.37
N GLU A 135 4.87 34.46 46.68
CA GLU A 135 4.03 33.92 47.75
C GLU A 135 2.56 34.35 47.57
N TYR A 136 1.67 33.39 47.26
CA TYR A 136 0.23 33.60 47.36
C TYR A 136 -0.29 33.01 48.67
N GLU A 137 -0.61 33.91 49.59
CA GLU A 137 -1.14 33.64 50.92
C GLU A 137 -2.49 32.88 50.83
N ASN A 138 -2.59 31.77 51.56
CA ASN A 138 -3.80 30.96 51.64
C ASN A 138 -4.81 31.65 52.55
N ALA A 139 -5.72 32.44 51.98
CA ALA A 139 -6.89 32.94 52.69
C ALA A 139 -8.03 31.90 52.62
N PRO A 140 -8.64 31.49 53.75
CA PRO A 140 -9.67 30.47 53.78
C PRO A 140 -10.97 31.00 53.18
N SER A 141 -11.44 30.35 52.11
CA SER A 141 -12.73 30.64 51.48
C SER A 141 -13.87 30.43 52.47
N SER A 142 -14.65 31.49 52.64
CA SER A 142 -15.84 31.65 53.45
C SER A 142 -16.92 30.57 53.22
N GLU A 143 -17.44 30.08 54.34
CA GLU A 143 -18.87 30.06 54.69
C GLU A 143 -19.88 29.78 53.55
N TYR A 144 -20.21 28.50 53.40
CA TYR A 144 -21.39 28.06 52.65
C TYR A 144 -22.65 28.30 53.51
N VAL A 145 -23.63 29.05 52.99
CA VAL A 145 -24.99 29.09 53.54
C VAL A 145 -25.92 28.43 52.53
N GLU A 146 -26.50 27.29 52.92
CA GLU A 146 -27.55 26.60 52.18
C GLU A 146 -28.86 27.40 52.21
N VAL A 147 -29.48 27.61 51.05
CA VAL A 147 -30.86 28.12 50.92
C VAL A 147 -31.73 27.04 50.28
N LEU A 148 -32.67 26.50 51.07
CA LEU A 148 -33.69 25.54 50.64
C LEU A 148 -34.85 26.26 49.92
N PRO A 149 -35.39 25.72 48.81
CA PRO A 149 -36.63 26.24 48.22
C PRO A 149 -37.89 25.64 48.88
N GLU A 150 -38.86 26.51 49.21
CA GLU A 150 -40.20 26.15 49.71
C GLU A 150 -41.04 25.47 48.61
N GLN A 151 -41.61 24.30 48.92
CA GLN A 151 -42.64 23.65 48.10
C GLN A 151 -44.02 24.09 48.59
N ARG A 152 -44.85 24.56 47.66
CA ARG A 152 -46.23 24.98 47.86
C ARG A 152 -47.18 23.96 47.24
#